data_AF-A0A1A9HR42-F1
#
_entry.id   AF-A0A1A9HR42-F1
#
_cell.length_a   1.000
_cell.length_b   1.000
_cell.length_c   1.000
_cell.angle_alpha   90.00
_cell.angle_beta   90.00
_cell.angle_gamma   90.00
#
_symmetry.space_group_name_H-M   'P 1'
#
loop_
_entity.id
_entity.type
_entity.pdbx_description
1 polymer ?
#
loop_
_entity_poly.entity_id
_entity_poly.type
_entity_poly.pdbx_seq_one_letter_code
_entity_poly.pdbx_strand_id
1 'polypeptide(L)' 'MDLNALRSAVTVVSLLVFVGIVIWAYARHNRERFEDLGALVLADEDAAPRGGRHE' A
#
# COMPACT_ATOMS: atom_id res chain seq x y z
N MET A 1 -28.69 -17.89 -24.11
CA MET A 1 -27.67 -17.07 -23.41
C MET A 1 -26.67 -17.98 -22.68
N ASP A 2 -26.21 -19.08 -23.28
CA ASP A 2 -25.09 -19.21 -24.22
C ASP A 2 -23.73 -19.13 -23.55
N LEU A 3 -23.07 -20.29 -23.48
CA LEU A 3 -21.70 -20.56 -23.00
C LEU A 3 -20.66 -19.51 -23.43
N ASN A 4 -20.88 -18.89 -24.59
CA ASN A 4 -20.06 -17.79 -25.12
C ASN A 4 -20.10 -16.53 -24.25
N ALA A 5 -21.26 -16.16 -23.72
CA ALA A 5 -21.40 -15.02 -22.83
C ALA A 5 -20.64 -15.25 -21.52
N LEU A 6 -20.70 -16.46 -20.96
CA LEU A 6 -19.96 -16.82 -19.74
C LEU A 6 -18.44 -16.78 -19.96
N ARG A 7 -17.96 -17.39 -21.06
CA ARG A 7 -16.51 -17.42 -21.36
C ARG A 7 -15.97 -16.02 -21.67
N SER A 8 -16.72 -15.22 -22.44
CA SER A 8 -16.38 -13.82 -22.72
C SER A 8 -16.37 -12.98 -21.44
N ALA A 9 -17.37 -13.14 -20.58
CA ALA A 9 -17.45 -12.42 -19.31
C ALA A 9 -16.27 -12.76 -18.39
N VAL A 10 -15.87 -14.04 -18.27
CA VAL A 10 -14.72 -14.43 -17.45
C VAL A 10 -13.43 -13.75 -17.93
N THR A 11 -13.18 -13.70 -19.24
CA THR A 11 -11.98 -13.05 -19.78
C THR A 11 -11.98 -11.54 -19.47
N VAL A 12 -13.11 -10.86 -19.65
CA VAL A 12 -13.24 -9.43 -19.37
C VAL A 12 -13.11 -9.15 -17.88
N VAL A 13 -13.76 -9.93 -17.02
CA VAL A 13 -13.67 -9.78 -15.56
C VAL A 13 -12.25 -10.01 -15.07
N SER A 14 -11.55 -11.04 -15.55
CA SER A 14 -10.15 -11.28 -15.21
C SER A 14 -9.25 -10.11 -15.60
N LEU A 15 -9.47 -9.51 -16.78
CA LEU A 15 -8.74 -8.33 -17.23
C LEU A 15 -9.01 -7.12 -16.32
N LEU A 16 -10.29 -6.89 -15.96
CA LEU A 16 -10.68 -5.80 -15.07
C LEU A 16 -10.10 -5.96 -13.67
N VAL A 17 -10.13 -7.18 -13.12
CA VAL A 17 -9.50 -7.50 -11.82
C VAL A 17 -8.00 -7.26 -11.86
N PHE A 18 -7.32 -7.71 -12.93
CA PHE A 18 -5.89 -7.48 -13.11
C PHE A 18 -5.53 -6.00 -13.13
N VAL A 19 -6.24 -5.22 -13.96
CA VAL A 19 -6.03 -3.76 -14.04
C VAL A 19 -6.35 -3.09 -12.71
N GLY A 20 -7.41 -3.52 -12.02
CA GLY A 20 -7.76 -3.02 -10.68
C GLY A 20 -6.65 -3.23 -9.65
N ILE A 21 -6.03 -4.42 -9.63
CA ILE A 21 -4.90 -4.72 -8.74
C ILE A 21 -3.68 -3.88 -9.09
N VAL A 22 -3.35 -3.75 -10.38
CA VAL A 22 -2.21 -2.94 -10.84
C VAL A 22 -2.40 -1.48 -10.46
N ILE A 23 -3.59 -0.91 -10.71
CA ILE A 23 -3.89 0.46 -10.31
C ILE A 23 -3.81 0.61 -8.80
N TRP A 24 -4.39 -0.30 -8.01
CA TRP A 24 -4.33 -0.26 -6.54
C TRP A 24 -2.89 -0.34 -6.01
N ALA A 25 -2.05 -1.20 -6.60
CA ALA A 25 -0.64 -1.34 -6.23
C ALA A 25 0.18 -0.07 -6.55
N TYR A 26 -0.12 0.61 -7.66
CA TYR A 26 0.55 1.84 -8.06
C TYR A 26 -0.03 3.10 -7.40
N ALA A 27 -1.30 3.10 -6.98
CA ALA A 27 -2.04 4.25 -6.48
C ALA A 27 -1.71 4.64 -5.03
N ARG A 28 -0.44 4.58 -4.62
CA ARG A 28 0.04 5.23 -3.38
C ARG A 28 -0.39 4.59 -2.06
N HIS A 29 -1.27 3.59 -2.05
CA HIS A 29 -1.77 2.96 -0.82
C HIS A 29 -0.77 2.06 -0.05
N ASN A 30 0.34 1.61 -0.67
CA ASN A 30 1.42 0.97 0.12
C ASN A 30 2.38 1.99 0.77
N ARG A 31 2.26 3.29 0.48
CA ARG A 31 3.16 4.31 1.04
C ARG A 31 2.63 4.89 2.35
N GLU A 32 1.32 5.13 2.46
CA GLU A 32 0.71 5.73 3.65
C GLU A 32 0.88 4.87 4.92
N ARG A 33 0.80 3.54 4.81
CA ARG A 33 1.04 2.64 5.95
C ARG A 33 2.50 2.55 6.39
N PHE A 34 3.44 2.90 5.51
CA PHE A 34 4.87 2.82 5.79
C PHE A 34 5.46 4.16 6.22
N GLU A 35 4.95 5.29 5.71
CA GLU A 35 5.35 6.63 6.16
C GLU A 35 5.01 6.84 7.65
N ASP A 36 3.85 6.38 8.11
CA ASP A 36 3.43 6.53 9.51
C ASP A 36 4.28 5.70 10.49
N LEU A 37 4.58 4.44 10.16
CA LEU A 37 5.39 3.56 11.01
C LEU A 37 6.88 3.92 11.01
N GLY A 38 7.41 4.39 9.88
CA GLY A 38 8.80 4.83 9.76
C GLY A 38 9.07 6.14 10.48
N ALA A 39 8.11 7.07 10.45
CA ALA A 39 8.20 8.36 11.14
C ALA A 39 8.22 8.18 12.67
N LEU A 40 7.50 7.20 13.21
CA LEU A 40 7.46 6.92 14.65
C LEU A 40 8.78 6.36 15.19
N VAL A 41 9.41 5.42 14.47
CA VAL A 41 10.71 4.85 14.89
C VAL A 41 11.82 5.90 14.88
N LEU A 42 11.82 6.80 13.89
CA LEU A 42 12.83 7.86 13.79
C LEU A 42 12.59 9.02 14.78
N ALA A 43 11.32 9.37 15.02
CA ALA A 43 10.94 10.40 15.98
C ALA A 43 11.29 10.02 17.43
N ASP A 44 11.30 8.73 17.77
CA ASP A 44 11.71 8.25 19.09
C ASP A 44 13.23 8.43 19.33
N GLU A 45 14.06 8.32 18.28
CA GLU A 45 15.51 8.57 18.36
C GLU A 45 15.84 10.08 18.45
N ASP A 46 15.09 10.95 17.75
CA ASP A 46 15.26 12.41 17.84
C ASP A 46 14.68 13.01 19.15
N ALA A 47 13.72 12.32 19.78
CA ALA A 47 13.14 12.68 21.06
C ALA A 47 13.96 12.16 22.27
N ALA A 48 15.08 11.46 22.04
CA ALA A 48 16.06 11.21 23.09
C ALA A 48 16.62 12.56 23.58
N PRO A 49 16.34 12.97 24.83
CA PRO A 49 16.84 14.23 25.33
C PRO A 49 18.36 14.18 25.33
N ARG A 50 19.00 15.20 24.77
CA ARG A 50 20.41 15.54 25.03
C ARG A 50 20.57 16.00 26.50
N GLY A 51 20.13 15.20 27.45
CA GLY A 51 20.09 15.48 28.88
C GLY A 51 20.87 14.42 29.64
N GLY A 52 22.18 14.62 29.72
CA GLY A 52 23.06 13.75 30.49
C GLY A 52 24.54 14.13 30.42
N ARG A 53 24.84 15.37 30.02
CA ARG A 53 26.18 15.95 30.11
C ARG A 53 26.16 17.02 31.19
N HIS A 54 26.03 16.57 32.43
CA HIS A 54 26.22 17.39 33.60
C HIS A 54 26.91 16.52 34.63
N GLU A 55 28.16 16.92 34.91
CA GLU A 55 29.01 16.63 36.09
C GLU A 55 29.36 15.18 36.49
#